data_AF-A0A2R7LS21-F1
#
_entry.id   AF-A0A2R7LS21-F1
#
_cell.length_a   1.000
_cell.length_b   1.000
_cell.length_c   1.000
_cell.angle_alpha   90.00
_cell.angle_beta   90.00
_cell.angle_gamma   90.00
#
_symmetry.space_group_name_H-M   'P 1'
#
loop_
_entity.id
_entity.type
_entity.pdbx_description
1 polymer ?
#
loop_
_entity_poly.entity_id
_entity_poly.type
_entity_poly.pdbx_seq_one_letter_code
_entity_poly.pdbx_strand_id
1 'polypeptide(L)'
;HYIKENKTCKNRLILDYFGEETNKNCGVCSYCITQKGKITEADLIADKILHLLKSAALTSREIQIQIKLDANDIVLALQELLENNHITILPNNKYTLKT
;
A
#
# COMPACT_ATOMS: atom_id res chain seq x y z
N HIS A 1 -32.04 -3.17 -6.75
CA HIS A 1 -31.52 -1.81 -7.00
C HIS A 1 -30.05 -1.75 -6.58
N TYR A 2 -29.10 -1.82 -7.52
CA TYR A 2 -27.66 -1.68 -7.22
C TYR A 2 -27.33 -0.18 -7.20
N ILE A 3 -27.20 0.39 -6.01
CA ILE A 3 -26.99 1.82 -5.84
C ILE A 3 -25.51 2.16 -6.15
N LYS A 4 -25.30 2.92 -7.23
CA LYS A 4 -24.05 3.60 -7.58
C LYS A 4 -23.82 4.80 -6.65
N GLU A 5 -23.49 4.56 -5.38
CA GLU A 5 -23.08 5.62 -4.46
C GLU A 5 -21.55 5.62 -4.32
N ASN A 6 -20.89 6.14 -5.35
CA ASN A 6 -19.43 6.37 -5.37
C ASN A 6 -19.04 7.66 -4.63
N LYS A 7 -19.92 8.21 -3.77
CA LYS A 7 -19.73 9.53 -3.14
C LYS A 7 -19.45 9.46 -1.63
N THR A 8 -19.45 8.28 -1.01
CA THR A 8 -19.25 8.11 0.44
C THR A 8 -18.48 6.82 0.78
N CYS A 9 -17.71 6.79 1.88
CA CYS A 9 -16.97 5.58 2.30
C CYS A 9 -17.97 4.45 2.63
N LYS A 10 -17.75 3.28 2.05
CA LYS A 10 -18.63 2.11 2.24
C LYS A 10 -18.76 1.68 3.70
N ASN A 11 -17.67 1.74 4.46
CA ASN A 11 -17.71 1.38 5.88
C ASN A 11 -18.58 2.35 6.68
N ARG A 12 -18.53 3.64 6.34
CA ARG A 12 -19.35 4.66 6.98
C ARG A 12 -20.84 4.46 6.69
N LEU A 13 -21.20 4.02 5.47
CA LEU A 13 -22.58 3.67 5.13
C LEU A 13 -23.11 2.47 5.92
N ILE A 14 -22.27 1.45 6.13
CA ILE A 14 -22.64 0.25 6.91
C ILE A 14 -22.86 0.63 8.37
N LEU A 15 -21.93 1.39 8.96
CA LEU A 15 -22.02 1.83 10.35
C LEU A 15 -23.26 2.70 10.58
N ASP A 16 -23.53 3.64 9.68
CA ASP A 16 -24.74 4.49 9.70
C ASP A 16 -26.04 3.65 9.69
N TYR A 17 -26.09 2.59 8.88
CA TYR A 17 -27.23 1.67 8.85
C TYR A 17 -27.46 0.95 10.20
N PHE A 18 -26.40 0.69 10.96
CA PHE A 18 -26.47 0.10 12.30
C PHE A 18 -26.56 1.14 13.43
N GLY A 19 -26.65 2.43 13.11
CA GLY A 19 -26.71 3.52 14.09
C GLY A 19 -25.37 3.86 14.74
N GLU A 20 -24.26 3.40 14.16
CA GLU A 20 -22.91 3.72 14.59
C GLU A 20 -22.36 4.89 13.75
N GLU A 21 -22.23 6.08 14.36
CA GLU A 21 -21.68 7.24 13.66
C GLU A 21 -20.14 7.21 13.67
N THR A 22 -19.53 7.34 12.48
CA THR A 22 -18.08 7.55 12.35
C THR A 22 -17.76 8.75 11.46
N ASN A 23 -16.94 9.66 11.99
CA ASN A 23 -16.41 10.80 11.22
C ASN A 23 -15.17 10.43 10.38
N LYS A 24 -14.66 9.20 10.50
CA LYS A 24 -13.44 8.77 9.80
C LYS A 24 -13.76 7.93 8.58
N ASN A 25 -13.21 8.36 7.44
CA ASN A 25 -13.15 7.53 6.24
C ASN A 25 -12.29 6.28 6.49
N CYS A 26 -12.80 5.14 6.07
CA CYS A 26 -12.19 3.82 6.26
C CYS A 26 -10.79 3.64 5.64
N GLY A 27 -10.40 4.49 4.69
CA GLY A 27 -9.06 4.46 4.08
C GLY A 27 -8.82 3.32 3.09
N VAL A 28 -9.61 2.25 3.13
CA VAL A 28 -9.41 1.02 2.33
C VAL A 28 -10.51 0.74 1.29
N CYS A 29 -11.64 1.46 1.34
CA CYS A 29 -12.71 1.24 0.37
C CYS A 29 -12.45 2.01 -0.93
N SER A 30 -13.10 1.57 -2.01
CA SER A 30 -13.01 2.19 -3.34
C SER A 30 -13.18 3.72 -3.33
N TYR A 31 -14.08 4.26 -2.51
CA TYR A 31 -14.27 5.71 -2.37
C TYR A 31 -13.10 6.42 -1.66
N CYS A 32 -12.57 5.83 -0.58
CA CYS A 32 -11.43 6.39 0.13
C CYS A 32 -10.15 6.36 -0.70
N ILE A 33 -9.99 5.30 -1.49
CA ILE A 33 -8.94 5.13 -2.47
C ILE A 33 -9.02 6.27 -3.51
N THR A 34 -10.21 6.55 -4.05
CA THR A 34 -10.37 7.64 -5.03
C THR A 34 -10.17 9.04 -4.46
N GLN A 35 -10.37 9.25 -3.15
CA GLN A 35 -10.16 10.55 -2.49
C GLN A 35 -8.69 10.83 -2.13
N LYS A 36 -7.84 9.79 -2.02
CA LYS A 36 -6.42 9.96 -1.68
C LYS A 36 -5.55 10.39 -2.87
N GLY A 37 -6.13 10.58 -4.05
CA GLY A 37 -5.40 10.68 -5.31
C GLY A 37 -5.47 9.35 -6.08
N LYS A 38 -5.27 9.37 -7.39
CA LYS A 38 -5.21 8.12 -8.17
C LYS A 38 -4.08 7.27 -7.61
N ILE A 39 -4.38 6.05 -7.16
CA ILE A 39 -3.36 5.03 -6.89
C ILE A 39 -2.51 4.92 -8.16
N THR A 40 -1.23 5.22 -8.02
CA THR A 40 -0.26 5.08 -9.10
C THR A 40 0.25 3.65 -9.14
N GLU A 41 0.85 3.26 -10.26
CA GLU A 41 1.54 1.97 -10.34
C GLU A 41 2.68 1.88 -9.31
N ALA A 42 3.36 3.00 -9.02
CA ALA A 42 4.39 3.09 -8.00
C ALA A 42 3.87 2.73 -6.59
N ASP A 43 2.68 3.25 -6.22
CA ASP A 43 2.04 2.92 -4.94
C ASP A 43 1.78 1.41 -4.80
N LEU A 44 1.31 0.77 -5.87
CA LEU A 44 1.05 -0.67 -5.89
C LEU A 44 2.35 -1.50 -5.77
N ILE A 45 3.45 -1.02 -6.35
CA ILE A 45 4.75 -1.66 -6.25
C ILE A 45 5.27 -1.54 -4.82
N ALA A 46 5.21 -0.34 -4.22
CA ALA A 46 5.61 -0.11 -2.84
C ALA A 46 4.83 -1.02 -1.87
N ASP A 47 3.51 -1.13 -2.01
CA ASP A 47 2.67 -2.02 -1.19
C ASP A 47 3.08 -3.50 -1.34
N LYS A 48 3.38 -3.95 -2.56
CA LYS A 48 3.87 -5.32 -2.81
C LYS A 48 5.22 -5.56 -2.13
N ILE A 49 6.15 -4.62 -2.24
CA ILE A 49 7.47 -4.71 -1.59
C ILE A 49 7.30 -4.82 -0.08
N LEU A 50 6.49 -3.94 0.52
CA LEU A 50 6.20 -3.97 1.96
C LEU A 50 5.58 -5.30 2.38
N HIS A 51 4.66 -5.86 1.57
CA HIS A 51 4.08 -7.16 1.86
C HIS A 51 5.15 -8.27 1.84
N LEU A 52 6.06 -8.28 0.88
CA LEU A 52 7.15 -9.28 0.85
C LEU A 52 8.06 -9.15 2.08
N LEU A 53 8.42 -7.92 2.43
CA LEU A 53 9.31 -7.63 3.57
C LEU A 53 8.67 -7.93 4.94
N LYS A 54 7.34 -8.05 5.03
CA LYS A 54 6.66 -8.58 6.23
C LYS A 54 6.99 -10.04 6.49
N SER A 55 7.31 -10.82 5.44
CA SER A 55 7.57 -12.25 5.58
C SER A 55 9.05 -12.55 5.83
N ALA A 56 9.96 -11.86 5.13
CA ALA A 56 11.39 -12.02 5.29
C ALA A 56 12.16 -10.79 4.80
N ALA A 57 13.38 -10.62 5.30
CA ALA A 57 14.31 -9.65 4.72
C ALA A 57 14.81 -10.16 3.35
N LEU A 58 14.72 -9.31 2.32
CA LEU A 58 15.00 -9.68 0.93
C LEU A 58 15.93 -8.66 0.27
N THR A 59 16.73 -9.10 -0.68
CA THR A 59 17.53 -8.25 -1.58
C THR A 59 16.66 -7.68 -2.69
N SER A 60 17.13 -6.61 -3.36
CA SER A 60 16.44 -6.03 -4.52
C SER A 60 16.18 -7.07 -5.62
N ARG A 61 17.11 -8.00 -5.82
CA ARG A 61 16.98 -9.09 -6.81
C ARG A 61 15.92 -10.11 -6.42
N GLU A 62 15.85 -10.50 -5.15
CA GLU A 62 14.82 -11.43 -4.65
C GLU A 62 13.42 -10.79 -4.79
N ILE A 63 13.29 -9.50 -4.46
CA ILE A 63 12.06 -8.72 -4.61
C ILE A 63 11.64 -8.67 -6.09
N GLN A 64 12.59 -8.36 -6.99
CA GLN A 64 12.33 -8.30 -8.43
C GLN A 64 11.81 -9.64 -8.98
N ILE A 65 12.43 -10.76 -8.60
CA ILE A 65 12.02 -12.10 -9.05
C ILE A 65 10.60 -12.45 -8.59
N GLN A 66 10.23 -12.04 -7.37
CA GLN A 66 8.89 -12.32 -6.83
C GLN A 66 7.81 -11.43 -7.44
N ILE A 67 8.09 -10.14 -7.63
CA ILE A 67 7.12 -9.18 -8.16
C ILE A 67 7.00 -9.27 -9.70
N LYS A 68 8.06 -9.74 -10.39
CA LYS A 68 8.15 -9.88 -11.85
C LYS A 68 7.92 -8.55 -12.59
N LEU A 69 8.54 -7.48 -12.09
CA LEU A 69 8.51 -6.15 -12.69
C LEU A 69 9.91 -5.69 -13.09
N ASP A 70 9.95 -4.59 -13.83
CA ASP A 70 11.17 -3.95 -14.26
C ASP A 70 12.04 -3.50 -13.08
N ALA A 71 13.35 -3.67 -13.24
CA ALA A 71 14.30 -3.34 -12.18
C ALA A 71 14.23 -1.85 -11.81
N ASN A 72 13.97 -0.97 -12.79
CA ASN A 72 13.87 0.47 -12.56
C ASN A 72 12.72 0.81 -11.62
N ASP A 73 11.53 0.24 -11.84
CA ASP A 73 10.36 0.52 -11.01
C ASP A 73 10.54 0.00 -9.58
N ILE A 74 11.18 -1.16 -9.43
CA ILE A 74 11.54 -1.74 -8.12
C ILE A 74 12.52 -0.81 -7.39
N VAL A 75 13.54 -0.30 -8.09
CA VAL A 75 14.56 0.58 -7.51
C VAL A 75 13.95 1.90 -7.06
N LEU A 76 13.09 2.52 -7.89
CA LEU A 76 12.38 3.75 -7.55
C LEU A 76 11.50 3.56 -6.31
N ALA A 77 10.72 2.48 -6.26
CA ALA A 77 9.88 2.19 -5.09
C ALA A 77 10.72 1.91 -3.82
N LEU A 78 11.85 1.20 -3.94
CA LEU A 78 12.76 0.98 -2.80
C LEU A 78 13.38 2.29 -2.30
N GLN A 79 13.77 3.20 -3.20
CA GLN A 79 14.30 4.52 -2.83
C GLN A 79 13.25 5.32 -2.06
N GLU A 80 12.03 5.41 -2.58
CA GLU A 80 10.94 6.12 -1.92
C GLU A 80 10.62 5.53 -0.54
N LEU A 81 10.61 4.20 -0.40
CA LEU A 81 10.39 3.54 0.89
C LEU A 81 11.52 3.78 1.90
N LEU A 82 12.77 3.91 1.44
CA LEU A 82 13.90 4.27 2.29
C LEU A 82 13.82 5.73 2.75
N GLU A 83 13.54 6.65 1.83
CA GLU A 83 13.39 8.08 2.11
C GLU A 83 12.25 8.34 3.10
N ASN A 84 11.13 7.64 2.92
CA ASN A 84 9.98 7.69 3.82
C ASN A 84 10.15 6.86 5.10
N ASN A 85 11.32 6.25 5.33
CA ASN A 85 11.65 5.47 6.52
C ASN A 85 10.70 4.27 6.77
N HIS A 86 10.09 3.72 5.73
CA HIS A 86 9.27 2.50 5.84
C HIS A 86 10.13 1.24 5.91
N ILE A 87 11.31 1.26 5.28
CA ILE A 87 12.25 0.15 5.24
C ILE A 87 13.66 0.60 5.62
N THR A 88 14.53 -0.36 5.91
CA THR A 88 15.95 -0.13 6.17
C THR A 88 16.81 -1.20 5.50
N ILE A 89 18.09 -0.91 5.33
CA ILE A 89 19.08 -1.82 4.72
C ILE A 89 19.90 -2.46 5.84
N LEU A 90 19.93 -3.78 5.88
CA LEU A 90 20.76 -4.57 6.77
C LEU A 90 22.20 -4.69 6.24
N PRO A 91 23.19 -5.02 7.09
CA PRO A 91 24.60 -5.18 6.68
C PRO A 91 24.84 -6.22 5.57
N ASN A 92 23.89 -7.14 5.35
CA ASN A 92 23.92 -8.13 4.29
C ASN A 92 23.23 -7.66 2.99
N ASN A 93 23.01 -6.35 2.83
CA ASN A 93 22.32 -5.72 1.69
C ASN A 93 20.88 -6.21 1.48
N LYS A 94 20.24 -6.70 2.55
CA LYS A 94 18.80 -7.04 2.53
C LYS A 94 17.99 -5.87 3.07
N TYR A 95 16.85 -5.65 2.45
CA TYR A 95 15.84 -4.72 2.92
C TYR A 95 14.98 -5.42 3.99
N THR A 96 14.57 -4.67 5.00
CA THR A 96 13.58 -5.11 6.00
C THR A 96 12.71 -3.94 6.42
N LEU A 97 11.55 -4.22 7.03
CA LEU A 97 10.68 -3.18 7.55
C LEU A 97 11.36 -2.44 8.69
N LYS A 98 11.27 -1.11 8.67
CA LYS A 98 11.74 -0.31 9.79
C LYS A 98 10.78 -0.52 10.96
N THR A 99 11.32 -1.02 12.07
CA THR A 99 10.58 -1.23 13.33
C THR A 99 10.82 -0.05 14.27
#